data_AF-A0A9P5W124-F1
#
_entry.id   AF-A0A9P5W124-F1
#
_cell.length_a   1.000
_cell.length_b   1.000
_cell.length_c   1.000
_cell.angle_alpha   90.00
_cell.angle_beta   90.00
_cell.angle_gamma   90.00
#
_symmetry.space_group_name_H-M   'P 1'
#
loop_
_entity.id
_entity.type
_entity.pdbx_description
1 polymer ?
#
loop_
_entity_poly.entity_id
_entity_poly.type
_entity_poly.pdbx_seq_one_letter_code
_entity_poly.pdbx_strand_id
1 'polypeptide(L)'
;MFTSVSETRSEKDFFDHCWAIANPFGSPLFFGDQAISFFSKSGLEKNTLGQIWHIVDDKNHGYLDRQQFDKALRLIGYAQRGFDISDPNRTCMW
;
A
#
# COMPACT_ATOMS: atom_id res chain seq x y z
N MET A 1 6.07 -10.19 20.74
CA MET A 1 6.54 -10.81 19.48
C MET A 1 5.52 -10.45 18.41
N PHE A 2 5.91 -9.62 17.43
CA PHE A 2 5.03 -9.16 16.35
C PHE A 2 4.86 -10.29 15.34
N THR A 3 3.70 -10.96 15.31
CA THR A 3 3.45 -11.92 14.24
C THR A 3 1.98 -12.05 13.91
N SER A 4 1.72 -11.79 12.63
CA SER A 4 0.67 -12.36 11.80
C SER A 4 -0.71 -11.72 11.91
N VAL A 5 -0.87 -10.57 11.24
CA VAL A 5 -2.16 -10.25 10.60
C VAL A 5 -2.43 -11.38 9.60
N SER A 6 -3.30 -12.31 9.99
CA SER A 6 -3.86 -13.31 9.10
C SER A 6 -4.77 -12.58 8.10
N GLU A 7 -4.18 -12.11 7.00
CA GLU A 7 -4.93 -11.72 5.81
C GLU A 7 -5.86 -12.88 5.42
N THR A 8 -7.15 -12.61 5.40
CA THR A 8 -8.12 -13.61 4.95
C THR A 8 -7.77 -13.99 3.51
N ARG A 9 -7.89 -15.29 3.17
CA ARG A 9 -7.50 -15.82 1.84
C ARG A 9 -8.02 -14.93 0.69
N SER A 10 -9.24 -14.45 0.81
CA SER A 10 -9.90 -13.60 -0.18
C SER A 10 -9.26 -12.22 -0.38
N GLU A 11 -8.71 -11.60 0.68
CA GLU A 11 -8.01 -10.31 0.56
C GLU A 11 -6.66 -10.50 -0.13
N LYS A 12 -5.96 -11.59 0.22
CA LYS A 12 -4.69 -11.94 -0.40
C LYS A 12 -4.85 -12.19 -1.90
N ASP A 13 -5.90 -12.89 -2.32
CA ASP A 13 -6.17 -13.12 -3.75
C ASP A 13 -6.39 -11.80 -4.52
N PHE A 14 -7.09 -10.84 -3.92
CA PHE A 14 -7.28 -9.51 -4.49
C PHE A 14 -5.95 -8.75 -4.59
N PHE A 15 -5.12 -8.78 -3.55
CA PHE A 15 -3.80 -8.14 -3.57
C PHE A 15 -2.85 -8.82 -4.57
N ASP A 16 -2.89 -10.15 -4.71
CA ASP A 16 -2.16 -10.89 -5.74
C ASP A 16 -2.58 -10.44 -7.14
N HIS A 17 -3.89 -10.26 -7.36
CA HIS A 17 -4.40 -9.79 -8.64
C HIS A 17 -3.91 -8.36 -8.96
N CYS A 18 -4.02 -7.44 -7.99
CA CYS A 18 -3.50 -6.07 -8.15
C CYS A 18 -1.99 -6.06 -8.36
N TRP A 19 -1.24 -6.90 -7.65
CA TRP A 19 0.20 -7.05 -7.81
C TRP A 19 0.57 -7.50 -9.22
N ALA A 20 -0.11 -8.53 -9.75
CA ALA A 20 0.13 -9.03 -11.09
C ALA A 20 -0.14 -7.96 -12.17
N ILE A 21 -1.18 -7.14 -11.98
CA ILE A 21 -1.49 -6.02 -12.89
C ILE A 21 -0.44 -4.92 -12.80
N ALA A 22 -0.01 -4.57 -11.58
CA ALA A 22 0.96 -3.52 -11.34
C ALA A 22 2.37 -3.91 -11.79
N ASN A 23 2.72 -5.19 -11.68
CA ASN A 23 4.04 -5.74 -11.94
C ASN A 23 3.97 -6.89 -12.98
N PRO A 24 3.72 -6.55 -14.26
CA PRO A 24 3.58 -7.55 -15.32
C PRO A 24 4.89 -8.33 -15.59
N PHE A 25 6.04 -7.78 -15.18
CA PHE A 25 7.35 -8.41 -15.33
C PHE A 25 7.67 -9.40 -14.21
N GLY A 26 6.83 -9.50 -13.16
CA GLY A 26 7.04 -10.43 -12.06
C GLY A 26 8.29 -10.13 -11.22
N SER A 27 8.70 -8.87 -11.12
CA SER A 27 9.85 -8.48 -10.31
C SER A 27 9.57 -8.74 -8.81
N PRO A 28 10.55 -9.21 -8.03
CA PRO A 28 10.35 -9.40 -6.58
C PRO A 28 10.23 -8.07 -5.83
N LEU A 29 10.73 -6.98 -6.42
CA LEU A 29 10.71 -5.64 -5.87
C LEU A 29 9.79 -4.74 -6.71
N PHE A 30 9.00 -3.93 -6.04
CA PHE A 30 8.12 -2.97 -6.67
C PHE A 30 8.63 -1.55 -6.45
N PHE A 31 9.30 -0.99 -7.46
CA PHE A 31 9.96 0.31 -7.35
C PHE A 31 8.96 1.46 -7.18
N GLY A 32 9.37 2.49 -6.44
CA GLY A 32 8.52 3.64 -6.14
C GLY A 32 7.95 4.36 -7.35
N ASP A 33 8.72 4.48 -8.44
CA ASP A 33 8.21 5.07 -9.69
C ASP A 33 7.02 4.29 -10.28
N GLN A 34 7.08 2.95 -10.23
CA GLN A 34 5.98 2.10 -10.67
C GLN A 34 4.78 2.20 -9.72
N ALA A 35 5.05 2.26 -8.41
CA ALA A 35 4.02 2.39 -7.39
C ALA A 35 3.26 3.71 -7.50
N ILE A 36 3.96 4.83 -7.61
CA ILE A 36 3.35 6.16 -7.77
C ILE A 36 2.52 6.21 -9.05
N SER A 37 3.03 5.65 -10.15
CA SER A 37 2.29 5.57 -11.42
C SER A 37 1.03 4.70 -11.28
N PHE A 38 1.12 3.57 -10.58
CA PHE A 38 -0.03 2.69 -10.32
C PHE A 38 -1.06 3.35 -9.40
N PHE A 39 -0.64 3.92 -8.26
CA PHE A 39 -1.53 4.57 -7.31
C PHE A 39 -2.15 5.85 -7.85
N SER A 40 -1.46 6.55 -8.76
CA SER A 40 -2.04 7.70 -9.48
C SER A 40 -3.26 7.29 -10.32
N LYS A 41 -3.33 6.04 -10.79
CA LYS A 41 -4.51 5.52 -11.50
C LYS A 41 -5.71 5.31 -10.57
N SER A 42 -5.50 5.27 -9.26
CA SER A 42 -6.57 5.11 -8.26
C SER A 42 -7.40 6.39 -8.07
N GLY A 43 -6.98 7.52 -8.65
CA GLY A 43 -7.70 8.80 -8.58
C GLY A 43 -7.50 9.58 -7.27
N LEU A 44 -6.52 9.18 -6.45
CA LEU A 44 -6.18 9.88 -5.21
C LEU A 44 -5.23 11.07 -5.47
N GLU A 45 -5.29 12.07 -4.60
CA GLU A 45 -4.36 13.20 -4.64
C GLU A 45 -2.91 12.75 -4.36
N LYS A 46 -1.96 13.40 -5.03
CA LYS A 46 -0.51 13.14 -4.84
C LYS A 46 -0.08 13.30 -3.38
N ASN A 47 -0.71 14.21 -2.64
CA ASN A 47 -0.43 14.41 -1.21
C ASN A 47 -0.73 13.14 -0.41
N THR A 48 -1.93 12.59 -0.58
CA THR A 48 -2.37 11.33 0.02
C THR A 48 -1.48 10.16 -0.40
N LEU A 49 -1.10 10.08 -1.67
CA LEU A 49 -0.18 9.05 -2.17
C LEU A 49 1.20 9.13 -1.52
N GLY A 50 1.73 10.34 -1.34
CA GLY A 50 3.01 10.57 -0.66
C GLY A 50 2.96 10.15 0.81
N GLN A 51 1.84 10.38 1.49
CA GLN A 51 1.64 9.92 2.87
C GLN A 51 1.59 8.40 2.96
N ILE A 52 0.82 7.73 2.08
CA ILE A 52 0.75 6.27 2.02
C ILE A 52 2.15 5.71 1.80
N TRP A 53 2.90 6.28 0.84
CA TRP A 53 4.28 5.91 0.56
C TRP A 53 5.15 5.99 1.81
N HIS A 54 5.12 7.12 2.52
CA HIS A 54 5.91 7.33 3.72
C HIS A 54 5.54 6.34 4.85
N ILE A 55 4.26 5.97 4.96
CA ILE A 55 3.79 5.00 5.97
C ILE A 55 4.31 3.58 5.66
N VAL A 56 4.39 3.19 4.38
CA VAL A 56 4.82 1.84 4.01
C VAL A 56 6.34 1.71 3.87
N ASP A 57 7.02 2.77 3.39
CA ASP A 57 8.46 2.84 3.18
C ASP A 57 9.15 3.69 4.26
N ASP A 58 8.96 3.33 5.54
CA ASP A 58 9.60 3.98 6.70
C ASP A 58 11.14 3.98 6.60
N LYS A 59 11.70 2.97 5.90
CA LYS A 59 13.14 2.83 5.69
C LYS A 59 13.68 3.58 4.47
N ASN A 60 12.81 4.25 3.73
CA ASN A 60 13.15 5.07 2.56
C ASN A 60 14.01 4.29 1.54
N HIS A 61 13.67 3.01 1.34
CA HIS A 61 14.38 2.11 0.44
C HIS A 61 14.13 2.44 -1.03
N GLY A 62 13.02 3.14 -1.35
CA GLY A 62 12.64 3.46 -2.73
C GLY A 62 11.98 2.29 -3.47
N TYR A 63 11.70 1.19 -2.77
CA TYR A 63 10.99 0.02 -3.30
C TYR A 63 10.11 -0.61 -2.23
N LEU A 64 9.01 -1.23 -2.67
CA LEU A 64 8.06 -1.93 -1.85
C LEU A 64 8.21 -3.44 -2.05
N ASP A 65 8.35 -4.15 -0.93
CA ASP A 65 8.15 -5.59 -0.89
C ASP A 65 6.66 -5.94 -0.93
N ARG A 66 6.36 -7.21 -1.14
CA ARG A 66 4.98 -7.71 -1.17
C ARG A 66 4.15 -7.28 0.04
N GLN A 67 4.70 -7.42 1.24
CA GLN A 67 4.01 -7.00 2.47
C GLN A 67 3.77 -5.49 2.55
N GLN A 68 4.67 -4.68 2.00
CA GLN A 68 4.54 -3.23 2.00
C GLN A 68 3.48 -2.80 0.99
N PHE A 69 3.40 -3.48 -0.15
CA PHE A 69 2.38 -3.25 -1.16
C PHE A 69 0.97 -3.60 -0.66
N ASP A 70 0.80 -4.73 0.03
CA ASP A 70 -0.49 -5.14 0.60
C ASP A 70 -0.98 -4.08 1.63
N LYS A 71 -0.06 -3.54 2.45
CA LYS A 71 -0.35 -2.39 3.33
C LYS A 71 -0.74 -1.13 2.55
N ALA A 72 -0.01 -0.81 1.49
CA ALA A 72 -0.29 0.37 0.67
C ALA A 72 -1.70 0.30 0.06
N LEU A 73 -2.08 -0.86 -0.50
CA LEU A 73 -3.40 -1.09 -1.07
C LEU A 73 -4.52 -0.92 -0.04
N ARG A 74 -4.33 -1.43 1.18
CA ARG A 74 -5.29 -1.19 2.28
C ARG A 74 -5.47 0.30 2.54
N LEU A 75 -4.37 1.04 2.69
CA LEU A 75 -4.40 2.48 2.94
C LEU A 75 -5.07 3.25 1.80
N ILE A 76 -4.84 2.86 0.55
CA ILE A 76 -5.52 3.42 -0.63
C ILE A 76 -7.03 3.19 -0.54
N GLY A 77 -7.46 1.97 -0.18
CA GLY A 77 -8.88 1.68 0.04
C GLY A 77 -9.49 2.51 1.17
N TYR A 78 -8.75 2.78 2.24
CA TYR A 78 -9.18 3.69 3.31
C TYR A 78 -9.30 5.14 2.80
N ALA A 79 -8.30 5.63 2.08
CA ALA A 79 -8.30 6.98 1.51
C ALA A 79 -9.43 7.17 0.48
N GLN A 80 -9.70 6.17 -0.36
CA GLN A 80 -10.83 6.19 -1.31
C GLN A 80 -12.19 6.28 -0.63
N ARG A 81 -12.31 5.78 0.61
CA ARG A 81 -13.53 5.89 1.43
C ARG A 81 -13.65 7.24 2.15
N GLY A 82 -12.67 8.13 1.99
CA GLY A 82 -12.63 9.44 2.63
C GLY A 82 -12.12 9.41 4.08
N PHE A 83 -11.44 8.34 4.50
CA PHE A 83 -10.76 8.34 5.80
C PHE A 83 -9.41 9.06 5.71
N ASP A 84 -9.15 9.92 6.70
CA ASP A 84 -7.90 10.64 6.81
C ASP A 84 -6.80 9.69 7.30
N ILE A 85 -5.87 9.38 6.39
CA ILE A 85 -4.68 8.56 6.66
C ILE A 85 -3.59 9.33 7.42
N SER A 86 -3.76 10.65 7.60
CA SER A 86 -2.77 11.56 8.17
C SER A 86 -2.84 11.69 9.68
N ASP A 87 -3.86 11.13 10.35
CA ASP A 87 -4.09 11.35 11.77
C ASP A 87 -3.38 10.29 12.64
N PRO A 88 -2.20 10.58 13.22
CA PRO A 88 -1.51 9.67 14.13
C PRO A 88 -2.25 9.44 15.45
N ASN A 89 -3.28 10.24 15.77
CA ASN A 89 -4.02 10.16 17.02
C ASN A 89 -5.18 9.12 16.96
N ARG A 90 -5.47 8.58 15.77
CA ARG A 90 -6.34 7.40 15.59
C ARG A 90 -5.58 6.08 15.49
N THR A 91 -4.25 6.11 15.43
CA THR A 91 -3.38 4.91 15.30
C THR A 91 -3.22 4.14 16.62
N CYS A 92 -3.72 4.65 17.75
CA CYS A 92 -3.67 3.96 19.05
C CYS A 92 -4.88 3.05 19.35
N MET A 93 -5.71 2.70 18.36
CA MET A 93 -6.84 1.77 18.55
C MET A 93 -6.85 0.56 17.59
N TRP A 94 -5.69 0.11 17.10
CA TRP A 94 -5.58 -1.15 16.33
C TRP A 94 -4.29 -1.90 16.64
#